data_AF-A0A535DQC4-F1
#
_entry.id   AF-A0A535DQC4-F1
#
_cell.length_a   1.000
_cell.length_b   1.000
_cell.length_c   1.000
_cell.angle_alpha   90.00
_cell.angle_beta   90.00
_cell.angle_gamma   90.00
#
_symmetry.space_group_name_H-M   'P 1'
#
loop_
_entity.id
_entity.type
_entity.pdbx_description
1 polymer ?
#
loop_
_entity_poly.entity_id
_entity_poly.type
_entity_poly.pdbx_seq_one_letter_code
_entity_poly.pdbx_strand_id
1 'polypeptide(L)'
;DPPSEDVTAHVVEALCLLGDTGSDAVRRGLRYLRREQRPDGSWFGRWGVNHVYGTGGVLPALQAAGRDMSRPHVRRAVSWLQSRQNEDGGWGESCASYAEVEAVGRGPSTASQTAWGLLGLLAAEGGERDGAVERGVGYLLEKQEEDGQWEEPEFTGTGFPGDFYIKYHLYRNYWPLMALGRAAGRIDDSAS
;
A
#
# COMPACT_ATOMS: atom_id res chain seq x y z
N ASP A 1 -14.13 12.71 14.50
CA ASP A 1 -13.24 12.08 13.52
C ASP A 1 -11.79 12.45 13.86
N PRO A 2 -11.01 11.54 14.45
CA PRO A 2 -9.60 11.78 14.79
C PRO A 2 -8.68 11.64 13.55
N PRO A 3 -7.44 12.15 13.58
CA PRO A 3 -6.47 11.94 12.51
C PRO A 3 -6.20 10.45 12.26
N SER A 4 -6.02 10.07 10.99
CA SER A 4 -5.64 8.72 10.57
C SER A 4 -4.39 8.71 9.67
N GLU A 5 -3.74 7.57 9.63
CA GLU A 5 -2.48 7.32 8.94
C GLU A 5 -2.62 7.46 7.43
N ASP A 6 -3.65 6.85 6.85
CA ASP A 6 -3.95 6.90 5.41
C ASP A 6 -4.21 8.32 4.88
N VAL A 7 -5.07 9.10 5.54
CA VAL A 7 -5.35 10.50 5.16
C VAL A 7 -4.10 11.36 5.33
N THR A 8 -3.36 11.17 6.45
CA THR A 8 -2.12 11.90 6.67
C THR A 8 -1.08 11.57 5.59
N ALA A 9 -0.96 10.30 5.20
CA ALA A 9 -0.05 9.86 4.14
C ALA A 9 -0.39 10.52 2.80
N HIS A 10 -1.65 10.46 2.36
CA HIS A 10 -2.06 11.09 1.10
C HIS A 10 -1.81 12.61 1.09
N VAL A 11 -2.08 13.30 2.19
CA VAL A 11 -1.80 14.75 2.29
C VAL A 11 -0.29 15.03 2.26
N VAL A 12 0.51 14.23 2.96
CA VAL A 12 1.98 14.37 2.93
C VAL A 12 2.52 14.11 1.53
N GLU A 13 2.09 13.04 0.86
CA GLU A 13 2.50 12.72 -0.51
C GLU A 13 2.13 13.87 -1.46
N ALA A 14 0.88 14.34 -1.42
CA ALA A 14 0.40 15.43 -2.27
C ALA A 14 1.21 16.73 -2.07
N LEU A 15 1.42 17.16 -0.82
CA LEU A 15 2.20 18.38 -0.54
C LEU A 15 3.64 18.26 -1.03
N CYS A 16 4.27 17.11 -0.86
CA CYS A 16 5.65 16.90 -1.32
C CYS A 16 5.73 16.90 -2.86
N LEU A 17 4.78 16.26 -3.56
CA LEU A 17 4.72 16.28 -5.02
C LEU A 17 4.46 17.67 -5.60
N LEU A 18 3.79 18.55 -4.84
CA LEU A 18 3.58 19.96 -5.18
C LEU A 18 4.77 20.87 -4.80
N GLY A 19 5.88 20.30 -4.32
CA GLY A 19 7.10 21.02 -3.98
C GLY A 19 7.14 21.62 -2.56
N ASP A 20 6.18 21.30 -1.71
CA ASP A 20 6.08 21.82 -0.33
C ASP A 20 6.65 20.85 0.73
N THR A 21 7.66 20.05 0.36
CA THR A 21 8.30 19.05 1.23
C THR A 21 8.83 19.63 2.56
N GLY A 22 9.16 20.93 2.55
CA GLY A 22 9.75 21.63 3.69
C GLY A 22 8.73 22.12 4.72
N SER A 23 7.42 22.07 4.49
CA SER A 23 6.45 22.74 5.37
C SER A 23 6.31 22.12 6.76
N ASP A 24 5.81 22.92 7.69
CA ASP A 24 5.46 22.46 9.04
C ASP A 24 4.39 21.36 9.01
N ALA A 25 3.46 21.42 8.04
CA ALA A 25 2.44 20.40 7.84
C ALA A 25 3.07 19.03 7.53
N VAL A 26 3.96 18.99 6.53
CA VAL A 26 4.71 17.76 6.17
C VAL A 26 5.52 17.25 7.36
N ARG A 27 6.26 18.12 8.05
CA ARG A 27 7.07 17.70 9.22
C ARG A 27 6.23 17.14 10.37
N ARG A 28 5.06 17.70 10.65
CA ARG A 28 4.14 17.17 11.67
C ARG A 28 3.49 15.86 11.23
N GLY A 29 3.06 15.77 9.96
CA GLY A 29 2.47 14.56 9.39
C GLY A 29 3.43 13.38 9.47
N LEU A 30 4.69 13.57 9.07
CA LEU A 30 5.72 12.52 9.14
C LEU A 30 6.03 12.09 10.59
N ARG A 31 6.02 13.04 11.54
CA ARG A 31 6.19 12.72 12.97
C ARG A 31 5.02 11.88 13.49
N TYR A 32 3.80 12.23 13.09
CA TYR A 32 2.61 11.46 13.40
C TYR A 32 2.73 10.04 12.84
N LEU A 33 2.97 9.88 11.53
CA LEU A 33 3.12 8.57 10.89
C LEU A 33 4.21 7.73 11.55
N ARG A 34 5.35 8.33 11.90
CA ARG A 34 6.43 7.62 12.59
C ARG A 34 6.00 7.04 13.94
N ARG A 35 5.14 7.77 14.67
CA ARG A 35 4.65 7.37 15.99
C ARG A 35 3.55 6.31 15.90
N GLU A 36 2.69 6.38 14.91
CA GLU A 36 1.57 5.45 14.74
C GLU A 36 1.99 4.09 14.11
N GLN A 37 3.23 3.96 13.65
CA GLN A 37 3.72 2.69 13.13
C GLN A 37 3.57 1.56 14.17
N ARG A 38 2.97 0.45 13.75
CA ARG A 38 2.80 -0.74 14.59
C ARG A 38 4.15 -1.44 14.86
N PRO A 39 4.26 -2.23 15.95
CA PRO A 39 5.50 -2.94 16.27
C PRO A 39 5.99 -3.88 15.15
N ASP A 40 5.06 -4.47 14.39
CA ASP A 40 5.35 -5.34 13.24
C ASP A 40 5.82 -4.58 12.00
N GLY A 41 5.73 -3.25 11.99
CA GLY A 41 6.15 -2.37 10.91
C GLY A 41 5.00 -1.79 10.08
N SER A 42 3.79 -2.32 10.21
CA SER A 42 2.63 -1.88 9.42
C SER A 42 2.02 -0.56 9.92
N TRP A 43 1.14 0.02 9.10
CA TRP A 43 0.24 1.12 9.48
C TRP A 43 -1.21 0.72 9.29
N PHE A 44 -2.08 1.18 10.18
CA PHE A 44 -3.51 0.89 10.14
C PHE A 44 -4.19 1.62 8.96
N GLY A 45 -5.15 0.95 8.32
CA GLY A 45 -5.96 1.52 7.25
C GLY A 45 -7.33 1.92 7.78
N ARG A 46 -7.58 3.22 7.95
CA ARG A 46 -8.85 3.71 8.49
C ARG A 46 -9.98 3.64 7.46
N TRP A 47 -9.67 3.86 6.18
CA TRP A 47 -10.67 4.01 5.10
C TRP A 47 -10.52 2.98 3.96
N GLY A 48 -9.44 2.20 3.96
CA GLY A 48 -9.25 1.04 3.09
C GLY A 48 -8.79 -0.14 3.94
N VAL A 49 -9.18 -1.35 3.54
CA VAL A 49 -8.93 -2.60 4.29
C VAL A 49 -7.50 -3.08 4.01
N ASN A 50 -6.62 -3.17 5.00
CA ASN A 50 -6.52 -2.43 6.25
C ASN A 50 -5.04 -2.07 6.40
N HIS A 51 -4.22 -2.98 6.94
CA HIS A 51 -2.79 -2.75 7.09
C HIS A 51 -2.03 -2.75 5.76
N VAL A 52 -2.48 -3.52 4.76
CA VAL A 52 -1.92 -3.47 3.40
C VAL A 52 -2.17 -2.09 2.79
N TYR A 53 -3.39 -1.54 2.95
CA TYR A 53 -3.74 -0.20 2.49
C TYR A 53 -2.93 0.89 3.22
N GLY A 54 -2.94 0.89 4.55
CA GLY A 54 -2.22 1.89 5.35
C GLY A 54 -0.72 1.88 5.07
N THR A 55 -0.11 0.70 5.03
CA THR A 55 1.32 0.54 4.75
C THR A 55 1.68 0.91 3.30
N GLY A 56 0.85 0.48 2.35
CA GLY A 56 0.98 0.77 0.92
C GLY A 56 0.85 2.26 0.60
N GLY A 57 0.11 3.04 1.40
CA GLY A 57 0.02 4.50 1.27
C GLY A 57 1.10 5.27 2.02
N VAL A 58 1.53 4.80 3.20
CA VAL A 58 2.56 5.50 3.99
C VAL A 58 3.94 5.44 3.32
N LEU A 59 4.33 4.30 2.74
CA LEU A 59 5.65 4.16 2.11
C LEU A 59 5.88 5.16 0.95
N PRO A 60 4.95 5.33 -0.02
CA PRO A 60 5.02 6.40 -1.01
C PRO A 60 5.12 7.80 -0.42
N ALA A 61 4.37 8.10 0.65
CA ALA A 61 4.43 9.41 1.30
C ALA A 61 5.82 9.69 1.92
N LEU A 62 6.47 8.66 2.49
CA LEU A 62 7.84 8.78 3.00
C LEU A 62 8.84 9.02 1.87
N GLN A 63 8.70 8.31 0.75
CA GLN A 63 9.55 8.47 -0.44
C GLN A 63 9.40 9.88 -1.02
N ALA A 64 8.18 10.34 -1.26
CA ALA A 64 7.89 11.68 -1.78
C ALA A 64 8.46 12.78 -0.87
N ALA A 65 8.47 12.55 0.44
CA ALA A 65 9.07 13.46 1.41
C ALA A 65 10.61 13.41 1.48
N GLY A 66 11.27 12.69 0.56
CA GLY A 66 12.72 12.55 0.50
C GLY A 66 13.31 11.85 1.72
N ARG A 67 12.57 10.93 2.34
CA ARG A 67 13.08 10.17 3.48
C ARG A 67 14.00 9.06 3.00
N ASP A 68 15.02 8.82 3.82
CA ASP A 68 15.94 7.70 3.63
C ASP A 68 15.19 6.37 3.80
N MET A 69 14.94 5.71 2.67
CA MET A 69 14.14 4.49 2.60
C MET A 69 14.91 3.26 3.10
N SER A 70 16.20 3.38 3.41
CA SER A 70 17.00 2.32 4.03
C SER A 70 16.82 2.25 5.55
N ARG A 71 16.14 3.23 6.17
CA ARG A 71 15.99 3.32 7.63
C ARG A 71 15.32 2.08 8.22
N PRO A 72 15.70 1.64 9.43
CA PRO A 72 15.18 0.39 10.03
C PRO A 72 13.66 0.29 10.10
N HIS A 73 12.97 1.42 10.26
CA HIS A 73 11.51 1.44 10.34
C HIS A 73 10.81 1.26 8.99
N VAL A 74 11.41 1.79 7.91
CA VAL A 74 10.95 1.54 6.54
C VAL A 74 11.21 0.09 6.18
N ARG A 75 12.41 -0.44 6.48
CA ARG A 75 12.73 -1.85 6.23
C ARG A 75 11.79 -2.81 6.94
N ARG A 76 11.37 -2.53 8.19
CA ARG A 76 10.34 -3.35 8.86
C ARG A 76 9.02 -3.37 8.10
N ALA A 77 8.57 -2.23 7.59
CA ALA A 77 7.34 -2.16 6.80
C ALA A 77 7.45 -2.92 5.47
N VAL A 78 8.61 -2.81 4.80
CA VAL A 78 8.92 -3.58 3.58
C VAL A 78 8.91 -5.08 3.88
N SER A 79 9.63 -5.52 4.92
CA SER A 79 9.64 -6.93 5.33
C SER A 79 8.26 -7.42 5.75
N TRP A 80 7.45 -6.56 6.37
CA TRP A 80 6.07 -6.89 6.70
C TRP A 80 5.25 -7.13 5.43
N LEU A 81 5.29 -6.23 4.44
CA LEU A 81 4.59 -6.43 3.16
C LEU A 81 5.05 -7.72 2.48
N GLN A 82 6.36 -7.95 2.36
CA GLN A 82 6.90 -9.19 1.78
C GLN A 82 6.41 -10.44 2.52
N SER A 83 6.32 -10.41 3.86
CA SER A 83 5.83 -11.54 4.66
C SER A 83 4.33 -11.81 4.52
N ARG A 84 3.58 -10.86 3.97
CA ARG A 84 2.12 -10.93 3.76
C ARG A 84 1.72 -11.16 2.31
N GLN A 85 2.69 -11.38 1.42
CA GLN A 85 2.38 -11.81 0.05
C GLN A 85 1.85 -13.24 0.07
N ASN A 86 0.78 -13.50 -0.69
CA ASN A 86 0.21 -14.82 -0.85
C ASN A 86 1.05 -15.67 -1.83
N GLU A 87 0.82 -16.98 -1.84
CA GLU A 87 1.53 -17.92 -2.71
C GLU A 87 1.29 -17.65 -4.20
N ASP A 88 0.13 -17.08 -4.55
CA ASP A 88 -0.23 -16.66 -5.91
C ASP A 88 0.46 -15.36 -6.36
N GLY A 89 1.28 -14.75 -5.49
CA GLY A 89 1.99 -13.50 -5.76
C GLY A 89 1.20 -12.23 -5.43
N GLY A 90 -0.10 -12.31 -5.15
CA GLY A 90 -0.91 -11.16 -4.77
C GLY A 90 -0.81 -10.81 -3.29
N TRP A 91 -1.51 -9.73 -2.92
CA TRP A 91 -1.81 -9.39 -1.52
C TRP A 91 -3.31 -9.34 -1.30
N GLY A 92 -3.71 -9.79 -0.12
CA GLY A 92 -5.10 -9.84 0.31
C GLY A 92 -5.24 -9.56 1.79
N GLU A 93 -6.28 -8.82 2.18
CA GLU A 93 -6.61 -8.57 3.57
C GLU A 93 -8.12 -8.54 3.78
N SER A 94 -8.62 -9.43 4.64
CA SER A 94 -10.05 -9.51 4.97
C SER A 94 -10.48 -8.36 5.89
N CYS A 95 -11.74 -7.94 5.79
CA CYS A 95 -12.38 -7.04 6.75
C CYS A 95 -12.30 -7.54 8.21
N ALA A 96 -12.14 -8.86 8.42
CA ALA A 96 -11.91 -9.44 9.74
C ALA A 96 -10.67 -8.85 10.44
N SER A 97 -9.69 -8.33 9.68
CA SER A 97 -8.47 -7.67 10.20
C SER A 97 -8.73 -6.49 11.14
N TYR A 98 -9.93 -5.90 11.14
CA TYR A 98 -10.30 -4.86 12.09
C TYR A 98 -10.60 -5.38 13.51
N ALA A 99 -10.96 -6.65 13.63
CA ALA A 99 -11.31 -7.28 14.91
C ALA A 99 -10.32 -8.38 15.32
N GLU A 100 -9.66 -9.01 14.36
CA GLU A 100 -8.85 -10.21 14.56
C GLU A 100 -7.39 -9.96 14.16
N VAL A 101 -6.49 -10.02 15.13
CA VAL A 101 -5.04 -9.81 14.91
C VAL A 101 -4.45 -10.81 13.92
N GLU A 102 -4.95 -12.04 13.90
CA GLU A 102 -4.48 -13.09 12.99
C GLU A 102 -4.89 -12.84 11.52
N ALA A 103 -5.93 -12.03 11.31
CA ALA A 103 -6.39 -11.64 9.98
C ALA A 103 -5.62 -10.42 9.42
N VAL A 104 -4.74 -9.79 10.21
CA VAL A 104 -3.94 -8.63 9.76
C VAL A 104 -3.02 -9.01 8.61
N GLY A 105 -3.21 -8.33 7.48
CA GLY A 105 -2.53 -8.61 6.21
C GLY A 105 -2.80 -10.01 5.67
N ARG A 106 -3.97 -10.60 5.95
CA ARG A 106 -4.35 -11.95 5.50
C ARG A 106 -5.73 -11.94 4.85
N GLY A 107 -5.83 -12.55 3.68
CA GLY A 107 -7.06 -12.72 2.92
C GLY A 107 -6.78 -13.22 1.50
N PRO A 108 -7.81 -13.58 0.72
CA PRO A 108 -7.67 -13.83 -0.71
C PRO A 108 -7.03 -12.64 -1.40
N SER A 109 -6.11 -12.88 -2.34
CA SER A 109 -5.50 -11.80 -3.11
C SER A 109 -6.56 -11.02 -3.86
N THR A 110 -6.48 -9.69 -3.82
CA THR A 110 -7.35 -8.81 -4.59
C THR A 110 -6.51 -7.89 -5.47
N ALA A 111 -7.08 -7.42 -6.58
CA ALA A 111 -6.37 -6.55 -7.51
C ALA A 111 -5.95 -5.24 -6.85
N SER A 112 -6.85 -4.61 -6.08
CA SER A 112 -6.55 -3.34 -5.40
C SER A 112 -5.54 -3.49 -4.27
N GLN A 113 -5.64 -4.53 -3.42
CA GLN A 113 -4.68 -4.73 -2.33
C GLN A 113 -3.31 -5.16 -2.85
N THR A 114 -3.26 -5.97 -3.92
CA THR A 114 -2.00 -6.28 -4.61
C THR A 114 -1.33 -5.02 -5.12
N ALA A 115 -2.10 -4.13 -5.75
CA ALA A 115 -1.59 -2.84 -6.19
C ALA A 115 -1.06 -1.98 -5.03
N TRP A 116 -1.74 -1.93 -3.87
CA TRP A 116 -1.23 -1.20 -2.70
C TRP A 116 0.08 -1.78 -2.17
N GLY A 117 0.19 -3.11 -2.10
CA GLY A 117 1.44 -3.80 -1.75
C GLY A 117 2.58 -3.43 -2.71
N LEU A 118 2.32 -3.47 -4.02
CA LEU A 118 3.27 -3.07 -5.05
C LEU A 118 3.71 -1.61 -4.91
N LEU A 119 2.77 -0.67 -4.74
CA LEU A 119 3.10 0.75 -4.57
C LEU A 119 3.99 0.98 -3.34
N GLY A 120 3.73 0.27 -2.24
CA GLY A 120 4.55 0.32 -1.05
C GLY A 120 5.97 -0.21 -1.28
N LEU A 121 6.09 -1.38 -1.91
CA LEU A 121 7.39 -1.99 -2.20
C LEU A 121 8.19 -1.18 -3.23
N LEU A 122 7.55 -0.71 -4.30
CA LEU A 122 8.16 0.17 -5.27
C LEU A 122 8.62 1.47 -4.61
N ALA A 123 7.95 2.02 -3.60
CA ALA A 123 8.42 3.24 -2.96
C ALA A 123 9.75 3.08 -2.18
N ALA A 124 10.12 1.86 -1.77
CA ALA A 124 11.21 1.63 -0.83
C ALA A 124 12.44 0.94 -1.47
N GLU A 125 13.64 1.34 -1.01
CA GLU A 125 14.87 0.64 -1.37
C GLU A 125 14.82 -0.82 -0.90
N GLY A 126 15.18 -1.74 -1.79
CA GLY A 126 15.15 -3.17 -1.51
C GLY A 126 13.75 -3.80 -1.50
N GLY A 127 12.69 -3.06 -1.84
CA GLY A 127 11.35 -3.64 -2.01
C GLY A 127 11.27 -4.66 -3.15
N GLU A 128 12.14 -4.53 -4.15
CA GLU A 128 12.30 -5.46 -5.28
C GLU A 128 13.09 -6.74 -4.91
N ARG A 129 13.61 -6.82 -3.68
CA ARG A 129 14.31 -8.03 -3.25
C ARG A 129 13.34 -9.21 -3.16
N ASP A 130 13.88 -10.40 -3.38
CA ASP A 130 13.19 -11.68 -3.24
C ASP A 130 12.04 -11.91 -4.24
N GLY A 131 12.00 -11.16 -5.33
CA GLY A 131 11.04 -11.36 -6.43
C GLY A 131 9.61 -10.95 -6.10
N ALA A 132 9.39 -10.23 -4.99
CA ALA A 132 8.04 -9.92 -4.51
C ALA A 132 7.29 -8.98 -5.47
N VAL A 133 7.99 -7.98 -6.03
CA VAL A 133 7.41 -7.05 -7.00
C VAL A 133 7.04 -7.79 -8.29
N GLU A 134 7.92 -8.64 -8.80
CA GLU A 134 7.72 -9.41 -10.02
C GLU A 134 6.54 -10.37 -9.89
N ARG A 135 6.41 -11.06 -8.75
CA ARG A 135 5.26 -11.92 -8.48
C ARG A 135 3.96 -11.13 -8.38
N GLY A 136 3.98 -9.95 -7.76
CA GLY A 136 2.79 -9.08 -7.67
C GLY A 136 2.36 -8.53 -9.02
N VAL A 137 3.32 -8.10 -9.85
CA VAL A 137 3.08 -7.70 -11.23
C VAL A 137 2.53 -8.89 -12.03
N GLY A 138 3.14 -10.07 -11.88
CA GLY A 138 2.68 -11.32 -12.50
C GLY A 138 1.24 -11.66 -12.14
N TYR A 139 0.88 -11.58 -10.86
CA TYR A 139 -0.50 -11.75 -10.40
C TYR A 139 -1.46 -10.79 -11.11
N LEU A 140 -1.15 -9.49 -11.15
CA LEU A 140 -2.03 -8.51 -11.81
C LEU A 140 -2.15 -8.78 -13.31
N LEU A 141 -1.07 -9.13 -13.99
CA LEU A 141 -1.13 -9.45 -15.43
C LEU A 141 -1.91 -10.74 -15.71
N GLU A 142 -1.78 -11.76 -14.86
CA GLU A 142 -2.54 -13.02 -15.01
C GLU A 142 -4.03 -12.84 -14.74
N LYS A 143 -4.39 -12.00 -13.78
CA LYS A 143 -5.80 -11.76 -13.38
C LYS A 143 -6.51 -10.68 -14.19
N GLN A 144 -5.84 -10.07 -15.15
CA GLN A 144 -6.49 -9.13 -16.06
C GLN A 144 -7.36 -9.88 -17.06
N GLU A 145 -8.64 -9.52 -17.13
CA GLU A 145 -9.60 -10.08 -18.07
C GLU A 145 -9.42 -9.50 -19.49
N GLU A 146 -10.06 -10.12 -20.49
CA GLU A 146 -9.94 -9.70 -21.91
C GLU A 146 -10.38 -8.25 -22.15
N ASP A 147 -11.31 -7.72 -21.34
CA ASP A 147 -11.78 -6.33 -21.42
C ASP A 147 -10.85 -5.33 -20.69
N GLY A 148 -9.74 -5.83 -20.13
CA GLY A 148 -8.74 -5.05 -19.42
C GLY A 148 -9.07 -4.77 -17.95
N GLN A 149 -10.19 -5.27 -17.43
CA GLN A 149 -10.57 -5.11 -16.02
C GLN A 149 -10.05 -6.25 -15.15
N TRP A 150 -10.19 -6.09 -13.83
CA TRP A 150 -10.02 -7.15 -12.85
C TRP A 150 -11.34 -7.43 -12.14
N GLU A 151 -11.58 -8.70 -11.82
CA GLU A 151 -12.62 -9.07 -10.87
C GLU A 151 -12.13 -8.88 -9.42
N GLU A 152 -13.05 -8.43 -8.56
CA GLU A 152 -12.77 -8.20 -7.14
C GLU A 152 -14.08 -8.41 -6.37
N PRO A 153 -14.39 -9.66 -5.95
CA PRO A 153 -15.60 -9.94 -5.19
C PRO A 153 -15.56 -9.32 -3.78
N GLU A 154 -14.40 -9.24 -3.16
CA GLU A 154 -14.15 -8.75 -1.80
C GLU A 154 -14.44 -7.26 -1.61
N PHE A 155 -14.62 -6.86 -0.35
CA PHE A 155 -14.66 -5.46 0.05
C PHE A 155 -13.25 -5.01 0.44
N THR A 156 -12.79 -3.93 -0.17
CA THR A 156 -11.46 -3.36 0.10
C THR A 156 -11.54 -1.92 0.64
N GLY A 157 -12.75 -1.33 0.71
CA GLY A 157 -13.03 -0.04 1.34
C GLY A 157 -13.67 -0.18 2.71
N THR A 158 -13.43 0.81 3.58
CA THR A 158 -13.95 0.86 4.94
C THR A 158 -14.65 2.19 5.19
N GLY A 159 -15.86 2.17 5.75
CA GLY A 159 -16.50 3.38 6.28
C GLY A 159 -16.35 3.47 7.80
N PHE A 160 -16.77 2.42 8.51
CA PHE A 160 -16.60 2.29 9.96
C PHE A 160 -15.89 0.97 10.29
N PRO A 161 -14.63 0.99 10.76
CA PRO A 161 -13.88 -0.20 11.14
C PRO A 161 -14.68 -1.12 12.06
N GLY A 162 -14.86 -2.38 11.67
CA GLY A 162 -15.63 -3.37 12.43
C GLY A 162 -17.13 -3.41 12.09
N ASP A 163 -17.71 -2.31 11.60
CA ASP A 163 -19.17 -2.14 11.51
C ASP A 163 -19.70 -1.95 10.08
N PHE A 164 -18.94 -1.30 9.17
CA PHE A 164 -19.42 -0.93 7.83
C PHE A 164 -18.30 -0.88 6.78
N TYR A 165 -18.48 -1.67 5.72
CA TYR A 165 -17.52 -1.84 4.61
C TYR A 165 -18.11 -1.40 3.28
N ILE A 166 -17.26 -0.93 2.37
CA ILE A 166 -17.65 -0.29 1.11
C ILE A 166 -16.95 -0.99 -0.05
N LYS A 167 -17.71 -1.26 -1.11
CA LYS A 167 -17.17 -1.74 -2.38
C LYS A 167 -16.96 -0.57 -3.34
N TYR A 168 -15.73 -0.09 -3.43
CA TYR A 168 -15.35 0.91 -4.42
C TYR A 168 -15.13 0.23 -5.78
N HIS A 169 -16.16 0.20 -6.63
CA HIS A 169 -16.13 -0.55 -7.90
C HIS A 169 -14.97 -0.20 -8.84
N LEU A 170 -14.40 1.01 -8.74
CA LEU A 170 -13.29 1.43 -9.58
C LEU A 170 -11.91 1.04 -9.02
N TYR A 171 -11.80 0.61 -7.75
CA TYR A 171 -10.51 0.27 -7.15
C TYR A 171 -9.81 -0.89 -7.86
N ARG A 172 -10.58 -1.90 -8.27
CA ARG A 172 -10.11 -3.05 -9.05
C ARG A 172 -9.46 -2.68 -10.38
N ASN A 173 -9.71 -1.48 -10.92
CA ASN A 173 -9.14 -1.02 -12.18
C ASN A 173 -8.11 0.10 -11.97
N TYR A 174 -8.45 1.10 -11.17
CA TYR A 174 -7.60 2.27 -10.93
C TYR A 174 -6.26 1.90 -10.30
N TRP A 175 -6.27 1.09 -9.24
CA TRP A 175 -5.05 0.78 -8.50
C TRP A 175 -4.10 -0.14 -9.28
N PRO A 176 -4.55 -1.23 -9.91
CA PRO A 176 -3.68 -2.05 -10.77
C PRO A 176 -3.01 -1.26 -11.89
N LEU A 177 -3.77 -0.41 -12.61
CA LEU A 177 -3.20 0.41 -13.67
C LEU A 177 -2.11 1.35 -13.15
N MET A 178 -2.35 2.00 -12.00
CA MET A 178 -1.34 2.86 -11.40
C MET A 178 -0.09 2.07 -10.95
N ALA A 179 -0.27 0.91 -10.31
CA ALA A 179 0.84 0.09 -9.83
C ALA A 179 1.68 -0.46 -11.00
N LEU A 180 1.03 -1.01 -12.03
CA LEU A 180 1.69 -1.51 -13.24
C LEU A 180 2.45 -0.39 -13.97
N GLY A 181 1.84 0.80 -14.09
CA GLY A 181 2.50 1.96 -14.69
C GLY A 181 3.78 2.38 -13.94
N ARG A 182 3.74 2.39 -12.60
CA ARG A 182 4.93 2.69 -11.78
C ARG A 182 5.99 1.58 -11.87
N ALA A 183 5.57 0.31 -11.93
CA ALA A 183 6.48 -0.82 -12.09
C ALA A 183 7.20 -0.78 -13.45
N ALA A 184 6.47 -0.51 -14.54
CA ALA A 184 7.04 -0.40 -15.88
C ALA A 184 8.11 0.70 -15.96
N GLY A 185 7.82 1.89 -15.42
CA GLY A 185 8.79 3.01 -15.42
C GLY A 185 10.11 2.68 -14.70
N ARG A 186 10.06 1.83 -13.67
CA ARG A 186 11.28 1.39 -12.96
C ARG A 186 12.12 0.39 -13.73
N ILE A 187 11.48 -0.52 -14.46
CA ILE A 187 12.18 -1.49 -15.30
C ILE A 187 12.97 -0.73 -16.37
N ASP A 188 12.37 0.28 -16.98
CA ASP A 188 13.02 1.11 -17.99
C ASP A 188 14.23 1.88 -17.40
N ASP A 189 14.07 2.52 -16.22
CA ASP A 189 15.17 3.22 -15.53
C ASP A 189 16.34 2.29 -15.15
N SER A 190 16.07 1.01 -14.89
CA SER A 190 17.10 0.01 -14.54
C SER A 190 17.87 -0.52 -15.76
N ALA A 191 17.31 -0.37 -16.96
CA ALA A 191 17.88 -0.84 -18.22
C ALA A 191 18.69 0.24 -18.96
N SER A 192 18.57 1.51 -18.55
CA SER A 192 19.28 2.69 -19.08
C SER A 192 20.52 3.08 -18.27
#